data_AF-A0A942TZ45-F1
#
_entry.id   AF-A0A942TZ45-F1
#
_cell.length_a   1.000
_cell.length_b   1.000
_cell.length_c   1.000
_cell.angle_alpha   90.00
_cell.angle_beta   90.00
_cell.angle_gamma   90.00
#
_symmetry.space_group_name_H-M   'P 1'
#
loop_
_entity.id
_entity.type
_entity.pdbx_description
1 polymer ?
#
loop_
_entity_poly.entity_id
_entity_poly.type
_entity_poly.pdbx_seq_one_letter_code
_entity_poly.pdbx_strand_id
1 'polypeptide(L)'
;MKLGARMLKTGIAITLALYLAQLLQIPAPIFAGIAAIFAIQPTIYRSYLSILEQIQGNVIGALIAIVFVLLFGNHIVFIGLAAVIVIIIMVKLKLENSIRLALVTIIAIMEAPADDFLHFALLRSSAILLGILSSFAVNLVFLPPKHETRLFQSISGPTEDIIKWMRLATRFASEDKLLKRDLGNMKKQISQMNQLYTMFQEERRLFKKHEFAKLRKLVIYRQMILVTQKSLDILKLQYRYENILHQLPESLQMHTRERLDYLLSYHEQLLLKFTGHVRPEIELDAFSEGIFNRDQLMDAFIKEIKKSKDEDDFQPYHLMHILSATIEYEEQLEQLEKLIRSFQTYHKKESELTIAEM
;
A
#
# COMPACT_ATOMS: atom_id res chain seq x y z
N MET A 1 -1.62 4.37 22.27
CA MET A 1 -2.25 3.48 21.26
C MET A 1 -3.32 4.29 20.53
N LYS A 2 -3.08 4.71 19.28
CA LYS A 2 -4.07 5.50 18.52
C LYS A 2 -5.13 4.53 17.97
N LEU A 3 -6.35 4.59 18.51
CA LEU A 3 -7.50 3.85 17.96
C LEU A 3 -7.64 4.22 16.47
N GLY A 4 -7.40 3.26 15.59
CA GLY A 4 -7.48 3.48 14.15
C GLY A 4 -8.91 3.78 13.71
N ALA A 5 -9.09 4.79 12.85
CA ALA A 5 -10.40 5.21 12.33
C ALA A 5 -11.27 4.05 11.78
N ARG A 6 -10.63 2.99 11.26
CA ARG A 6 -11.33 1.76 10.84
C ARG A 6 -12.06 1.07 12.00
N MET A 7 -11.43 0.93 13.16
CA MET A 7 -12.06 0.29 14.32
C MET A 7 -13.30 1.06 14.78
N LEU A 8 -13.21 2.40 14.76
CA LEU A 8 -14.34 3.27 15.10
C LEU A 8 -15.49 3.13 14.08
N LYS A 9 -15.20 3.14 12.77
CA LYS A 9 -16.23 2.90 11.74
C LYS A 9 -16.87 1.53 11.88
N THR A 10 -16.08 0.48 12.13
CA THR A 10 -16.61 -0.87 12.36
C THR A 10 -17.56 -0.89 13.56
N GLY A 11 -17.16 -0.30 14.70
CA GLY A 11 -18.02 -0.21 15.90
C GLY A 11 -19.34 0.49 15.60
N ILE A 12 -19.30 1.64 14.92
CA ILE A 12 -20.50 2.41 14.57
C ILE A 12 -21.39 1.66 13.58
N ALA A 13 -20.81 0.96 12.60
CA ALA A 13 -21.56 0.12 11.68
C ALA A 13 -22.31 -1.02 12.39
N ILE A 14 -21.67 -1.67 13.36
CA ILE A 14 -22.31 -2.71 14.18
C ILE A 14 -23.45 -2.10 14.99
N THR A 15 -23.21 -0.99 15.70
CA THR A 15 -24.23 -0.33 16.51
C THR A 15 -25.43 0.09 15.66
N LEU A 16 -25.18 0.68 14.49
CA LEU A 16 -26.24 1.09 13.56
C LEU A 16 -27.03 -0.12 13.06
N ALA A 17 -26.36 -1.20 12.64
CA ALA A 17 -27.03 -2.40 12.15
C ALA A 17 -27.91 -3.07 13.22
N LEU A 18 -27.40 -3.21 14.44
CA LEU A 18 -28.15 -3.78 15.55
C LEU A 18 -29.34 -2.89 15.94
N TYR A 19 -29.12 -1.58 16.02
CA TYR A 19 -30.16 -0.61 16.37
C TYR A 19 -31.30 -0.61 15.33
N LEU A 20 -30.97 -0.58 14.03
CA LEU A 20 -31.95 -0.64 12.95
C LEU A 20 -32.70 -1.98 12.92
N ALA A 21 -32.02 -3.11 13.19
CA ALA A 21 -32.67 -4.41 13.28
C ALA A 21 -33.66 -4.48 14.45
N GLN A 22 -33.31 -3.91 15.61
CA GLN A 22 -34.22 -3.82 16.77
C GLN A 22 -35.40 -2.89 16.48
N LEU A 23 -35.16 -1.74 15.85
CA LEU A 23 -36.20 -0.77 15.50
C LEU A 23 -37.24 -1.37 14.54
N LEU A 24 -36.78 -2.16 13.57
CA LEU A 24 -37.64 -2.89 12.62
C LEU A 24 -38.19 -4.21 13.19
N GLN A 25 -37.94 -4.50 14.47
CA GLN A 25 -38.40 -5.72 15.15
C GLN A 25 -38.00 -7.02 14.45
N ILE A 26 -36.84 -7.04 13.78
CA ILE A 26 -36.33 -8.22 13.08
C ILE A 26 -35.83 -9.23 14.15
N PRO A 27 -36.30 -10.49 14.13
CA PRO A 27 -35.80 -11.50 15.06
C PRO A 27 -34.33 -11.80 14.80
N ALA A 28 -33.58 -12.02 15.88
CA ALA A 28 -32.13 -12.21 15.88
C ALA A 28 -31.32 -11.05 15.23
N PRO A 29 -31.33 -9.83 15.83
CA PRO A 29 -30.52 -8.68 15.40
C PRO A 29 -29.02 -8.99 15.23
N ILE A 30 -28.51 -10.00 15.95
CA ILE A 30 -27.11 -10.42 15.90
C ILE A 30 -26.60 -10.67 14.47
N PHE A 31 -27.44 -11.19 13.57
CA PHE A 31 -27.04 -11.45 12.18
C PHE A 31 -26.80 -10.17 11.38
N ALA A 32 -27.53 -9.09 11.67
CA ALA A 32 -27.26 -7.77 11.10
C ALA A 32 -25.90 -7.24 11.57
N GLY A 33 -25.58 -7.42 12.85
CA GLY A 33 -24.28 -7.06 13.41
C GLY A 33 -23.12 -7.85 12.77
N ILE A 34 -23.25 -9.18 12.67
CA ILE A 34 -22.24 -10.04 12.02
C ILE A 34 -22.06 -9.62 10.55
N ALA A 35 -23.15 -9.39 9.82
CA ALA A 35 -23.08 -8.95 8.44
C ALA A 35 -22.37 -7.60 8.30
N ALA A 36 -22.64 -6.64 9.19
CA ALA A 36 -21.98 -5.33 9.17
C ALA A 36 -20.46 -5.43 9.35
N ILE A 37 -19.98 -6.35 10.19
CA ILE A 37 -18.55 -6.62 10.42
C ILE A 37 -17.87 -7.09 9.13
N PHE A 38 -18.47 -8.06 8.44
CA PHE A 38 -17.90 -8.60 7.21
C PHE A 38 -18.05 -7.65 6.01
N ALA A 39 -19.06 -6.78 6.04
CA ALA A 39 -19.34 -5.83 4.99
C ALA A 39 -18.42 -4.60 5.00
N ILE A 40 -17.78 -4.28 6.13
CA ILE A 40 -16.98 -3.05 6.27
C ILE A 40 -15.71 -3.11 5.42
N GLN A 41 -15.53 -2.14 4.53
CA GLN A 41 -14.38 -2.06 3.63
C GLN A 41 -13.44 -0.91 4.02
N PRO A 42 -12.13 -0.98 3.66
CA PRO A 42 -11.17 0.06 3.98
C PRO A 42 -11.40 1.36 3.17
N THR A 43 -12.01 1.26 1.98
CA THR A 43 -12.28 2.40 1.09
C THR A 43 -13.75 2.40 0.65
N ILE A 44 -14.28 3.60 0.37
CA ILE A 44 -15.65 3.77 -0.15
C ILE A 44 -15.81 3.07 -1.49
N TYR A 45 -14.80 3.15 -2.36
CA TYR A 45 -14.81 2.49 -3.67
C TYR A 45 -14.95 0.97 -3.55
N ARG A 46 -14.14 0.34 -2.69
CA ARG A 46 -14.29 -1.10 -2.40
C ARG A 46 -15.65 -1.41 -1.79
N SER A 47 -16.16 -0.55 -0.91
CA SER A 47 -17.50 -0.71 -0.33
C SER A 47 -18.60 -0.70 -1.39
N TYR A 48 -18.47 0.15 -2.42
CA TYR A 48 -19.43 0.25 -3.53
C TYR A 48 -19.35 -0.95 -4.48
N LEU A 49 -18.17 -1.49 -4.75
CA LEU A 49 -18.05 -2.73 -5.53
C LEU A 49 -18.58 -3.92 -4.73
N SER A 50 -18.22 -3.99 -3.44
CA SER A 50 -18.53 -5.14 -2.60
C SER A 50 -20.00 -5.24 -2.20
N ILE A 51 -20.76 -4.12 -2.18
CA ILE A 51 -22.19 -4.17 -1.79
C ILE A 51 -23.00 -5.07 -2.74
N LEU A 52 -22.76 -4.96 -4.05
CA LEU A 52 -23.45 -5.78 -5.05
C LEU A 52 -23.05 -7.25 -4.92
N GLU A 53 -21.75 -7.52 -4.77
CA GLU A 53 -21.22 -8.88 -4.54
C GLU A 53 -21.83 -9.50 -3.28
N GLN A 54 -21.90 -8.75 -2.18
CA GLN A 54 -22.44 -9.22 -0.89
C GLN A 54 -23.95 -9.47 -0.94
N ILE A 55 -24.71 -8.63 -1.63
CA ILE A 55 -26.15 -8.84 -1.84
C ILE A 55 -26.38 -10.12 -2.65
N GLN A 56 -25.66 -10.30 -3.76
CA GLN A 56 -25.74 -11.52 -4.57
C GLN A 56 -25.31 -12.76 -3.75
N GLY A 57 -24.22 -12.62 -2.97
CA GLY A 57 -23.73 -13.60 -2.02
C GLY A 57 -24.80 -14.08 -1.04
N ASN A 58 -25.47 -13.14 -0.39
CA ASN A 58 -26.56 -13.40 0.55
C ASN A 58 -27.75 -14.09 -0.14
N VAL A 59 -28.16 -13.62 -1.32
CA VAL A 59 -29.29 -14.21 -2.06
C VAL A 59 -29.00 -15.66 -2.46
N ILE A 60 -27.82 -15.94 -3.01
CA ILE A 60 -27.44 -17.30 -3.41
C ILE A 60 -27.28 -18.20 -2.18
N GLY A 61 -26.65 -17.71 -1.11
CA GLY A 61 -26.52 -18.43 0.15
C GLY A 61 -27.88 -18.80 0.75
N ALA A 62 -28.81 -17.85 0.76
CA ALA A 62 -30.18 -18.07 1.23
C ALA A 62 -30.95 -19.08 0.37
N LEU A 63 -30.85 -18.96 -0.96
CA LEU A 63 -31.53 -19.88 -1.88
C LEU A 63 -31.03 -21.32 -1.71
N ILE A 64 -29.72 -21.53 -1.65
CA ILE A 64 -29.15 -22.87 -1.46
C ILE A 64 -29.50 -23.41 -0.08
N ALA A 65 -29.45 -22.59 0.97
CA ALA A 65 -29.85 -23.01 2.32
C ALA A 65 -31.31 -23.48 2.36
N ILE A 66 -32.23 -22.72 1.75
CA ILE A 66 -33.64 -23.09 1.68
C ILE A 66 -33.84 -24.41 0.94
N VAL A 67 -33.21 -24.57 -0.23
CA VAL A 67 -33.31 -25.81 -1.01
C VAL A 67 -32.78 -27.01 -0.22
N PHE A 68 -31.65 -26.85 0.47
CA PHE A 68 -31.05 -27.92 1.26
C PHE A 68 -31.91 -28.35 2.45
N VAL A 69 -32.48 -27.40 3.17
CA VAL A 69 -33.37 -27.71 4.30
C VAL A 69 -34.65 -28.39 3.82
N LEU A 70 -35.23 -27.96 2.70
CA LEU A 70 -36.43 -28.58 2.14
C LEU A 70 -36.18 -30.02 1.66
N LEU A 71 -34.99 -30.33 1.16
CA LEU A 71 -34.64 -31.66 0.65
C LEU A 71 -34.14 -32.62 1.73
N PHE A 72 -33.33 -32.12 2.67
CA PHE A 72 -32.54 -32.96 3.58
C PHE A 72 -32.74 -32.62 5.06
N GLY A 73 -33.53 -31.58 5.38
CA GLY A 73 -33.71 -31.11 6.75
C GLY A 73 -32.46 -30.45 7.36
N ASN A 74 -32.48 -30.24 8.67
CA ASN A 74 -31.46 -29.49 9.42
C ASN A 74 -30.34 -30.39 10.00
N HIS A 75 -29.76 -31.32 9.21
CA HIS A 75 -28.60 -32.09 9.70
C HIS A 75 -27.27 -31.37 9.46
N ILE A 76 -26.38 -31.43 10.44
CA ILE A 76 -25.06 -30.77 10.43
C ILE A 76 -24.23 -31.13 9.19
N VAL A 77 -24.30 -32.39 8.73
CA VAL A 77 -23.60 -32.86 7.53
C VAL A 77 -24.08 -32.11 6.27
N PHE A 78 -25.38 -31.86 6.14
CA PHE A 78 -25.95 -31.16 4.99
C PHE A 78 -25.67 -29.66 5.02
N ILE A 79 -25.45 -29.05 6.19
CA ILE A 79 -24.96 -27.66 6.30
C ILE A 79 -23.56 -27.55 5.67
N GLY A 80 -22.66 -28.48 6.01
CA GLY A 80 -21.33 -28.55 5.42
C GLY A 80 -21.35 -28.76 3.91
N LEU A 81 -22.23 -29.64 3.42
CA LEU A 81 -22.40 -29.88 1.98
C LEU A 81 -22.95 -28.66 1.24
N ALA A 82 -23.96 -27.99 1.79
CA ALA A 82 -24.51 -26.75 1.25
C ALA A 82 -23.44 -25.65 1.16
N ALA A 83 -22.60 -25.52 2.19
CA ALA A 83 -21.47 -24.58 2.20
C ALA A 83 -20.47 -24.85 1.05
N VAL A 84 -20.09 -26.11 0.83
CA VAL A 84 -19.19 -26.49 -0.28
C VAL A 84 -19.81 -26.13 -1.63
N ILE A 85 -21.09 -26.40 -1.82
CA ILE A 85 -21.79 -26.08 -3.08
C ILE A 85 -21.86 -24.57 -3.31
N VAL A 86 -22.18 -23.79 -2.27
CA VAL A 86 -22.17 -22.31 -2.39
C VAL A 86 -20.78 -21.80 -2.71
N ILE A 87 -19.71 -22.33 -2.11
CA ILE A 87 -18.34 -21.95 -2.44
C ILE A 87 -18.06 -22.20 -3.93
N ILE A 88 -18.41 -23.39 -4.45
CA ILE A 88 -18.21 -23.74 -5.85
C ILE A 88 -18.97 -22.77 -6.78
N ILE A 89 -20.23 -22.46 -6.46
CA ILE A 89 -21.06 -21.54 -7.23
C ILE A 89 -20.47 -20.12 -7.19
N MET A 90 -20.08 -19.63 -6.01
CA MET A 90 -19.50 -18.29 -5.83
C MET A 90 -18.20 -18.13 -6.61
N VAL A 91 -17.32 -19.13 -6.59
CA VAL A 91 -16.06 -19.12 -7.35
C VAL A 91 -16.35 -19.08 -8.85
N LYS A 92 -17.31 -19.89 -9.34
CA LYS A 92 -17.72 -19.87 -10.75
C LYS A 92 -18.28 -18.50 -11.19
N LEU A 93 -18.99 -17.82 -10.30
CA LEU A 93 -19.56 -16.49 -10.54
C LEU A 93 -18.57 -15.34 -10.26
N LYS A 94 -17.33 -15.64 -9.86
CA LYS A 94 -16.28 -14.66 -9.48
C LYS A 94 -16.68 -13.76 -8.29
N LEU A 95 -17.50 -14.28 -7.37
CA LEU A 95 -17.99 -13.60 -6.17
C LEU A 95 -17.20 -13.98 -4.91
N GLU A 96 -15.87 -14.07 -5.03
CA GLU A 96 -15.00 -14.62 -3.98
C GLU A 96 -14.99 -13.77 -2.70
N ASN A 97 -15.10 -12.44 -2.83
CA ASN A 97 -15.08 -11.52 -1.70
C ASN A 97 -16.28 -11.70 -0.75
N SER A 98 -17.40 -12.21 -1.27
CA SER A 98 -18.64 -12.42 -0.52
C SER A 98 -18.81 -13.83 0.05
N ILE A 99 -17.89 -14.77 -0.25
CA ILE A 99 -17.99 -16.16 0.23
C ILE A 99 -18.15 -16.23 1.74
N ARG A 100 -17.33 -15.48 2.50
CA ARG A 100 -17.41 -15.50 3.98
C ARG A 100 -18.79 -15.13 4.51
N LEU A 101 -19.42 -14.12 3.91
CA LEU A 101 -20.75 -13.68 4.31
C LEU A 101 -21.85 -14.64 3.85
N ALA A 102 -21.71 -15.23 2.65
CA ALA A 102 -22.63 -16.25 2.16
C ALA A 102 -22.62 -17.50 3.06
N LEU A 103 -21.45 -17.91 3.57
CA LEU A 103 -21.34 -19.00 4.53
C LEU A 103 -22.05 -18.69 5.86
N VAL A 104 -21.89 -17.46 6.38
CA VAL A 104 -22.66 -17.00 7.55
C VAL A 104 -24.16 -17.08 7.27
N THR A 105 -24.60 -16.72 6.06
CA THR A 105 -26.00 -16.76 5.65
C THR A 105 -26.55 -18.20 5.65
N ILE A 106 -25.78 -19.17 5.15
CA ILE A 106 -26.16 -20.58 5.16
C ILE A 106 -26.35 -21.07 6.58
N ILE A 107 -25.37 -20.85 7.45
CA ILE A 107 -25.42 -21.29 8.84
C ILE A 107 -26.60 -20.63 9.54
N ALA A 108 -26.75 -19.31 9.36
CA ALA A 108 -27.85 -18.55 9.93
C ALA A 108 -29.21 -19.09 9.48
N ILE A 109 -29.40 -19.52 8.23
CA ILE A 109 -30.71 -20.00 7.77
C ILE A 109 -30.94 -21.45 8.18
N MET A 110 -29.96 -22.34 8.01
CA MET A 110 -30.12 -23.78 8.27
C MET A 110 -30.18 -24.13 9.78
N GLU A 111 -29.72 -23.24 10.66
CA GLU A 111 -29.89 -23.38 12.12
C GLU A 111 -31.27 -22.86 12.59
N ALA A 112 -32.18 -22.48 11.68
CA ALA A 112 -33.51 -22.02 12.09
C ALA A 112 -34.37 -23.18 12.60
N PRO A 113 -35.26 -22.94 13.59
CA PRO A 113 -36.28 -23.91 13.97
C PRO A 113 -37.09 -24.37 12.74
N ALA A 114 -37.58 -25.62 12.77
CA ALA A 114 -38.33 -26.21 11.67
C ALA A 114 -39.71 -25.56 11.45
N ASP A 115 -40.32 -25.04 12.53
CA ASP A 115 -41.60 -24.35 12.48
C ASP A 115 -41.45 -22.97 11.81
N ASP A 116 -42.32 -22.66 10.84
CA ASP A 116 -42.26 -21.43 10.03
C ASP A 116 -40.87 -21.15 9.42
N PHE A 117 -40.15 -22.20 9.03
CA PHE A 117 -38.79 -22.12 8.50
C PHE A 117 -38.62 -21.06 7.40
N LEU A 118 -39.53 -21.00 6.42
CA LEU A 118 -39.45 -20.03 5.32
C LEU A 118 -39.54 -18.58 5.83
N HIS A 119 -40.39 -18.34 6.82
CA HIS A 119 -40.51 -17.02 7.44
C HIS A 119 -39.22 -16.62 8.16
N PHE A 120 -38.66 -17.54 8.96
CA PHE A 120 -37.38 -17.30 9.62
C PHE A 120 -36.21 -17.13 8.66
N ALA A 121 -36.17 -17.89 7.56
CA ALA A 121 -35.15 -17.77 6.53
C ALA A 121 -35.15 -16.37 5.89
N LEU A 122 -36.35 -15.86 5.56
CA LEU A 122 -36.52 -14.51 5.01
C LEU A 122 -36.13 -13.43 6.03
N LEU A 123 -36.50 -13.58 7.29
CA LEU A 123 -36.15 -12.61 8.34
C LEU A 123 -34.64 -12.59 8.61
N ARG A 124 -33.99 -13.75 8.70
CA ARG A 124 -32.52 -13.83 8.88
C ARG A 124 -31.77 -13.29 7.66
N SER A 125 -32.23 -13.57 6.44
CA SER A 125 -31.66 -12.99 5.22
C SER A 125 -31.84 -11.47 5.16
N SER A 126 -33.00 -10.97 5.60
CA SER A 126 -33.28 -9.53 5.69
C SER A 126 -32.40 -8.83 6.73
N ALA A 127 -32.15 -9.48 7.88
CA ALA A 127 -31.22 -8.99 8.89
C ALA A 127 -29.80 -8.82 8.32
N ILE A 128 -29.30 -9.81 7.58
CA ILE A 128 -27.99 -9.77 6.94
C ILE A 128 -27.93 -8.65 5.90
N LEU A 129 -28.96 -8.52 5.06
CA LEU A 129 -29.08 -7.44 4.09
C LEU A 129 -29.02 -6.06 4.76
N LEU A 130 -29.73 -5.89 5.87
CA LEU A 130 -29.72 -4.66 6.65
C LEU A 130 -28.33 -4.35 7.24
N GLY A 131 -27.59 -5.38 7.68
CA GLY A 131 -26.20 -5.24 8.11
C GLY A 131 -25.26 -4.76 7.00
N ILE A 132 -25.39 -5.32 5.79
CA ILE A 132 -24.65 -4.89 4.60
C ILE A 132 -24.92 -3.41 4.31
N LEU A 133 -26.20 -3.01 4.25
CA LEU A 133 -26.62 -1.65 3.96
C LEU A 133 -26.13 -0.66 5.04
N SER A 134 -26.21 -1.03 6.31
CA SER A 134 -25.75 -0.21 7.43
C SER A 134 -24.25 0.04 7.38
N SER A 135 -23.45 -1.00 7.07
CA SER A 135 -22.00 -0.89 6.92
C SER A 135 -21.61 0.01 5.75
N PHE A 136 -22.33 -0.10 4.63
CA PHE A 136 -22.15 0.76 3.48
C PHE A 136 -22.50 2.23 3.79
N ALA A 137 -23.62 2.48 4.48
CA ALA A 137 -24.02 3.82 4.90
C ALA A 137 -22.95 4.46 5.82
N VAL A 138 -22.43 3.70 6.79
CA VAL A 138 -21.34 4.20 7.65
C VAL A 138 -20.06 4.48 6.86
N ASN A 139 -19.70 3.63 5.90
CA ASN A 139 -18.54 3.90 5.04
C ASN A 139 -18.69 5.18 4.20
N LEU A 140 -19.91 5.50 3.75
CA LEU A 140 -20.21 6.73 3.03
C LEU A 140 -20.15 7.98 3.92
N VAL A 141 -20.71 7.91 5.13
CA VAL A 141 -20.82 9.06 6.05
C VAL A 141 -19.46 9.41 6.68
N PHE A 142 -18.68 8.40 7.06
CA PHE A 142 -17.38 8.65 7.66
C PHE A 142 -16.33 8.90 6.57
N LEU A 143 -15.82 10.14 6.50
CA LEU A 143 -14.81 10.56 5.52
C LEU A 143 -13.62 9.58 5.41
N PRO A 144 -13.06 9.41 4.20
CA PRO A 144 -11.84 8.63 4.02
C PRO A 144 -10.69 9.28 4.84
N PRO A 145 -9.85 8.48 5.50
CA PRO A 145 -8.66 9.02 6.16
C PRO A 145 -7.78 9.70 5.12
N LYS A 146 -7.02 10.73 5.51
CA LYS A 146 -6.08 11.44 4.63
C LYS A 146 -4.99 10.49 4.11
N HIS A 147 -5.29 9.75 3.06
CA HIS A 147 -4.41 8.72 2.48
C HIS A 147 -3.16 9.35 1.86
N GLU A 148 -3.30 10.55 1.27
CA GLU A 148 -2.21 11.31 0.66
C GLU A 148 -1.09 11.64 1.66
N THR A 149 -1.43 12.25 2.81
CA THR A 149 -0.45 12.60 3.86
C THR A 149 0.23 11.36 4.43
N ARG A 150 -0.54 10.30 4.68
CA ARG A 150 0.01 9.03 5.18
C ARG A 150 0.92 8.36 4.16
N LEU A 151 0.57 8.41 2.89
CA LEU A 151 1.39 7.89 1.80
C LEU A 151 2.72 8.64 1.74
N PHE A 152 2.68 9.98 1.75
CA PHE A 152 3.90 10.78 1.77
C PHE A 152 4.78 10.47 2.99
N GLN A 153 4.22 10.44 4.19
CA GLN A 153 4.97 10.08 5.41
C GLN A 153 5.55 8.66 5.35
N SER A 154 4.81 7.71 4.75
CA SER A 154 5.29 6.35 4.58
C SER A 154 6.45 6.24 3.59
N ILE A 155 6.63 7.23 2.71
CA ILE A 155 7.75 7.33 1.77
C ILE A 155 8.92 8.08 2.41
N SER A 156 8.66 9.24 3.02
CA SER A 156 9.70 10.13 3.55
C SER A 156 10.49 9.49 4.69
N GLY A 157 9.80 8.87 5.66
CA GLY A 157 10.46 8.26 6.83
C GLY A 157 11.49 7.20 6.46
N PRO A 158 11.11 6.13 5.72
CA PRO A 158 12.07 5.11 5.31
C PRO A 158 13.14 5.63 4.36
N THR A 159 12.84 6.66 3.56
CA THR A 159 13.85 7.34 2.73
C THR A 159 14.93 7.99 3.59
N GLU A 160 14.57 8.73 4.64
CA GLU A 160 15.54 9.31 5.58
C GLU A 160 16.40 8.24 6.26
N ASP A 161 15.79 7.12 6.64
CA ASP A 161 16.52 6.00 7.26
C ASP A 161 17.52 5.38 6.27
N ILE A 162 17.11 5.18 5.01
CA ILE A 162 18.02 4.68 3.96
C ILE A 162 19.17 5.67 3.72
N ILE A 163 18.88 6.97 3.67
CA ILE A 163 19.91 8.02 3.51
C ILE A 163 20.94 7.93 4.65
N LYS A 164 20.50 7.87 5.91
CA LYS A 164 21.38 7.78 7.07
C LYS A 164 22.26 6.54 7.00
N TRP A 165 21.67 5.38 6.73
CA TRP A 165 22.41 4.12 6.63
C TRP A 165 23.38 4.08 5.45
N MET A 166 23.01 4.63 4.30
CA MET A 166 23.91 4.71 3.14
C MET A 166 25.10 5.65 3.40
N ARG A 167 24.88 6.76 4.10
CA ARG A 167 25.97 7.63 4.57
C ARG A 167 26.91 6.94 5.56
N LEU A 168 26.42 6.04 6.41
CA LEU A 168 27.25 5.25 7.31
C LEU A 168 28.02 4.13 6.58
N ALA A 169 27.35 3.43 5.67
CA ALA A 169 27.92 2.32 4.89
C ALA A 169 29.06 2.79 3.97
N THR A 170 28.91 3.93 3.29
CA THR A 170 29.98 4.54 2.48
C THR A 170 31.23 4.97 3.28
N ARG A 171 31.12 5.00 4.61
CA ARG A 171 32.22 5.32 5.55
C ARG A 171 32.71 4.08 6.30
N PHE A 172 32.20 2.87 5.97
CA PHE A 172 32.53 1.61 6.65
C PHE A 172 32.36 1.68 8.17
N ALA A 173 31.38 2.48 8.62
CA ALA A 173 31.13 2.77 10.03
C ALA A 173 29.88 2.06 10.57
N SER A 174 29.27 1.16 9.79
CA SER A 174 28.04 0.46 10.13
C SER A 174 28.30 -0.83 10.92
N GLU A 175 27.53 -1.05 12.00
CA GLU A 175 27.50 -2.35 12.67
C GLU A 175 26.66 -3.37 11.87
N ASP A 176 27.29 -4.47 11.45
CA ASP A 176 26.71 -5.53 10.61
C ASP A 176 25.33 -6.02 11.06
N LYS A 177 25.16 -6.28 12.36
CA LYS A 177 23.92 -6.84 12.92
C LYS A 177 22.78 -5.81 12.89
N LEU A 178 23.08 -4.54 13.14
CA LEU A 178 22.10 -3.46 13.14
C LEU A 178 21.65 -3.16 11.71
N LEU A 179 22.60 -3.05 10.77
CA LEU A 179 22.29 -2.79 9.36
C LEU A 179 21.43 -3.91 8.75
N LYS A 180 21.74 -5.18 9.01
CA LYS A 180 20.92 -6.31 8.54
C LYS A 180 19.48 -6.28 9.04
N ARG A 181 19.28 -5.94 10.32
CA ARG A 181 17.94 -5.82 10.93
C ARG A 181 17.16 -4.69 10.26
N ASP A 182 17.80 -3.53 10.11
CA ASP A 182 17.14 -2.33 9.61
C ASP A 182 16.84 -2.43 8.11
N LEU A 183 17.69 -3.09 7.31
CA LEU A 183 17.37 -3.50 5.94
C LEU A 183 16.08 -4.34 5.85
N GLY A 184 15.89 -5.28 6.80
CA GLY A 184 14.67 -6.08 6.89
C GLY A 184 13.43 -5.24 7.20
N ASN A 185 13.57 -4.22 8.05
CA ASN A 185 12.50 -3.28 8.40
C ASN A 185 12.15 -2.36 7.22
N MET A 186 13.14 -1.79 6.54
CA MET A 186 12.97 -0.96 5.35
C MET A 186 12.23 -1.71 4.24
N LYS A 187 12.58 -2.99 4.01
CA LYS A 187 11.86 -3.84 3.04
C LYS A 187 10.38 -4.00 3.39
N LYS A 188 10.05 -4.16 4.68
CA LYS A 188 8.64 -4.23 5.13
C LYS A 188 7.93 -2.89 4.94
N GLN A 189 8.59 -1.77 5.24
CA GLN A 189 8.04 -0.43 5.05
C GLN A 189 7.74 -0.16 3.56
N ILE A 190 8.61 -0.56 2.63
CA ILE A 190 8.34 -0.45 1.18
C ILE A 190 7.10 -1.27 0.77
N SER A 191 6.89 -2.46 1.33
CA SER A 191 5.67 -3.23 1.08
C SER A 191 4.42 -2.49 1.57
N GLN A 192 4.49 -1.87 2.75
CA GLN A 192 3.41 -1.05 3.29
C GLN A 192 3.14 0.21 2.45
N MET A 193 4.19 0.88 1.92
CA MET A 193 4.03 2.01 0.99
C MET A 193 3.22 1.62 -0.24
N ASN A 194 3.50 0.46 -0.85
CA ASN A 194 2.76 -0.01 -2.03
C ASN A 194 1.28 -0.29 -1.72
N GLN A 195 0.98 -0.79 -0.52
CA GLN A 195 -0.41 -0.96 -0.07
C GLN A 195 -1.12 0.39 0.09
N LEU A 196 -0.46 1.38 0.73
CA LEU A 196 -1.00 2.73 0.88
C LEU A 196 -1.18 3.43 -0.47
N TYR A 197 -0.25 3.24 -1.41
CA TYR A 197 -0.34 3.74 -2.78
C TYR A 197 -1.59 3.19 -3.47
N THR A 198 -1.85 1.88 -3.34
CA THR A 198 -3.05 1.25 -3.90
C THR A 198 -4.32 1.84 -3.29
N MET A 199 -4.35 2.06 -1.97
CA MET A 199 -5.48 2.72 -1.30
C MET A 199 -5.70 4.15 -1.80
N PHE A 200 -4.63 4.92 -1.99
CA PHE A 200 -4.70 6.28 -2.53
C PHE A 200 -5.15 6.27 -4.01
N GLN A 201 -4.71 5.30 -4.81
CA GLN A 201 -5.13 5.12 -6.20
C GLN A 201 -6.63 4.84 -6.32
N GLU A 202 -7.17 3.98 -5.46
CA GLU A 202 -8.58 3.58 -5.47
C GLU A 202 -9.54 4.64 -4.90
N GLU A 203 -9.04 5.62 -4.17
CA GLU A 203 -9.86 6.67 -3.59
C GLU A 203 -10.43 7.56 -4.71
N ARG A 204 -11.72 7.42 -5.03
CA ARG A 204 -12.41 8.36 -5.92
C ARG A 204 -12.76 9.63 -5.15
N ARG A 205 -12.23 10.78 -5.57
CA ARG A 205 -12.74 12.08 -5.09
C ARG A 205 -14.15 12.25 -5.69
N LEU A 206 -15.13 12.59 -4.85
CA LEU A 206 -16.54 12.76 -5.26
C LEU A 206 -16.72 13.87 -6.33
N PHE A 207 -15.73 14.74 -6.51
CA PHE A 207 -15.77 15.88 -7.42
C PHE A 207 -14.76 15.74 -8.58
N LYS A 208 -15.27 15.67 -9.82
CA LYS A 208 -14.49 15.57 -11.07
C LYS A 208 -13.43 16.66 -11.27
N LYS A 209 -13.61 17.83 -10.65
CA LYS A 209 -12.73 19.01 -10.83
C LYS A 209 -11.28 18.80 -10.36
N HIS A 210 -11.03 17.82 -9.47
CA HIS A 210 -9.71 17.55 -8.89
C HIS A 210 -9.11 16.20 -9.36
N GLU A 211 -9.69 15.57 -10.39
CA GLU A 211 -9.30 14.25 -10.86
C GLU A 211 -7.92 14.26 -11.54
N PHE A 212 -7.65 15.25 -12.40
CA PHE A 212 -6.37 15.36 -13.12
C PHE A 212 -5.17 15.61 -12.20
N ALA A 213 -5.33 16.47 -11.20
CA ALA A 213 -4.30 16.75 -10.21
C ALA A 213 -3.94 15.50 -9.40
N LYS A 214 -4.97 14.74 -8.99
CA LYS A 214 -4.78 13.46 -8.31
C LYS A 214 -4.05 12.45 -9.19
N LEU A 215 -4.41 12.34 -10.47
CA LEU A 215 -3.72 11.45 -11.41
C LEU A 215 -2.24 11.82 -11.56
N ARG A 216 -1.91 13.11 -11.65
CA ARG A 216 -0.51 13.56 -11.67
C ARG A 216 0.22 13.26 -10.37
N LYS A 217 -0.41 13.48 -9.22
CA LYS A 217 0.15 13.10 -7.91
C LYS A 217 0.40 11.59 -7.81
N LEU A 218 -0.49 10.74 -8.34
CA LEU A 218 -0.28 9.29 -8.39
C LEU A 218 0.99 8.92 -9.17
N VAL A 219 1.22 9.55 -10.32
CA VAL A 219 2.45 9.33 -11.09
C VAL A 219 3.69 9.74 -10.29
N ILE A 220 3.65 10.90 -9.61
CA ILE A 220 4.75 11.36 -8.76
C ILE A 220 5.00 10.40 -7.60
N TYR A 221 3.97 10.01 -6.85
CA TYR A 221 4.12 9.08 -5.72
C TYR A 221 4.64 7.71 -6.16
N ARG A 222 4.20 7.21 -7.31
CA ARG A 222 4.75 5.98 -7.90
C ARG A 222 6.25 6.12 -8.16
N GLN A 223 6.66 7.27 -8.74
CA GLN A 223 8.07 7.54 -8.99
C GLN A 223 8.86 7.70 -7.69
N MET A 224 8.33 8.37 -6.66
CA MET A 224 8.97 8.48 -5.35
C MET A 224 9.21 7.10 -4.72
N ILE A 225 8.21 6.22 -4.74
CA ILE A 225 8.36 4.83 -4.24
C ILE A 225 9.45 4.10 -5.01
N LEU A 226 9.53 4.28 -6.33
CA LEU A 226 10.56 3.67 -7.17
C LEU A 226 11.97 4.18 -6.82
N VAL A 227 12.12 5.49 -6.64
CA VAL A 227 13.39 6.12 -6.23
C VAL A 227 13.82 5.61 -4.85
N THR A 228 12.90 5.54 -3.87
CA THR A 228 13.17 4.94 -2.55
C THR A 228 13.61 3.48 -2.67
N GLN A 229 12.97 2.68 -3.53
CA GLN A 229 13.39 1.29 -3.80
C GLN A 229 14.81 1.21 -4.37
N LYS A 230 15.15 2.05 -5.35
CA LYS A 230 16.49 2.11 -5.94
C LYS A 230 17.56 2.50 -4.92
N SER A 231 17.26 3.47 -4.04
CA SER A 231 18.18 3.82 -2.94
C SER A 231 18.42 2.65 -1.98
N LEU A 232 17.37 1.87 -1.66
CA LEU A 232 17.51 0.68 -0.82
C LEU A 232 18.31 -0.42 -1.53
N ASP A 233 18.17 -0.55 -2.84
CA ASP A 233 18.92 -1.54 -3.62
C ASP A 233 20.42 -1.23 -3.64
N ILE A 234 20.82 0.04 -3.73
CA ILE A 234 22.22 0.46 -3.54
C ILE A 234 22.71 0.08 -2.14
N LEU A 235 21.95 0.40 -1.09
CA LEU A 235 22.33 0.07 0.29
C LEU A 235 22.52 -1.44 0.49
N LYS A 236 21.66 -2.27 -0.12
CA LYS A 236 21.82 -3.74 -0.10
C LYS A 236 23.08 -4.20 -0.83
N LEU A 237 23.43 -3.57 -1.96
CA LEU A 237 24.64 -3.88 -2.71
C LEU A 237 25.89 -3.48 -1.93
N GLN A 238 25.88 -2.30 -1.27
CA GLN A 238 26.95 -1.88 -0.39
C GLN A 238 27.16 -2.85 0.76
N TYR A 239 26.09 -3.25 1.45
CA TYR A 239 26.16 -4.24 2.51
C TYR A 239 26.67 -5.61 2.01
N ARG A 240 26.22 -6.05 0.84
CA ARG A 240 26.62 -7.34 0.27
C ARG A 240 28.09 -7.36 -0.16
N TYR A 241 28.59 -6.25 -0.70
CA TYR A 241 29.91 -6.13 -1.31
C TYR A 241 30.83 -5.22 -0.51
N GLU A 242 30.61 -5.10 0.81
CA GLU A 242 31.36 -4.19 1.69
C GLU A 242 32.87 -4.47 1.66
N ASN A 243 33.26 -5.75 1.79
CA ASN A 243 34.68 -6.16 1.73
C ASN A 243 35.35 -5.74 0.42
N ILE A 244 34.64 -5.86 -0.70
CA ILE A 244 35.12 -5.49 -2.04
C ILE A 244 35.27 -3.97 -2.13
N LEU A 245 34.27 -3.23 -1.64
CA LEU A 245 34.29 -1.77 -1.62
C LEU A 245 35.43 -1.21 -0.77
N HIS A 246 35.76 -1.86 0.35
CA HIS A 246 36.85 -1.47 1.23
C HIS A 246 38.23 -1.69 0.62
N GLN A 247 38.35 -2.60 -0.35
CA GLN A 247 39.61 -2.90 -1.05
C GLN A 247 39.87 -1.97 -2.25
N LEU A 248 38.90 -1.14 -2.63
CA LEU A 248 39.08 -0.22 -3.75
C LEU A 248 40.12 0.87 -3.44
N PRO A 249 40.77 1.45 -4.47
CA PRO A 249 41.65 2.60 -4.27
C PRO A 249 40.92 3.73 -3.53
N GLU A 250 41.61 4.40 -2.59
CA GLU A 250 41.01 5.48 -1.77
C GLU A 250 40.35 6.57 -2.64
N SER A 251 40.95 6.89 -3.79
CA SER A 251 40.36 7.84 -4.74
C SER A 251 38.99 7.37 -5.24
N LEU A 252 38.85 6.10 -5.64
CA LEU A 252 37.57 5.56 -6.12
C LEU A 252 36.53 5.46 -4.98
N GLN A 253 36.96 5.14 -3.76
CA GLN A 253 36.09 5.17 -2.59
C GLN A 253 35.56 6.59 -2.33
N MET A 254 36.45 7.59 -2.38
CA MET A 254 36.10 9.00 -2.20
C MET A 254 35.11 9.48 -3.27
N HIS A 255 35.39 9.23 -4.56
CA HIS A 255 34.49 9.62 -5.65
C HIS A 255 33.12 8.94 -5.54
N THR A 256 33.08 7.66 -5.16
CA THR A 256 31.82 6.94 -4.95
C THR A 256 31.03 7.56 -3.81
N ARG A 257 31.70 7.90 -2.70
CA ARG A 257 31.08 8.55 -1.54
C ARG A 257 30.52 9.92 -1.90
N GLU A 258 31.30 10.77 -2.56
CA GLU A 258 30.87 12.10 -2.97
C GLU A 258 29.66 12.03 -3.90
N ARG A 259 29.68 11.11 -4.88
CA ARG A 259 28.56 10.93 -5.79
C ARG A 259 27.30 10.46 -5.07
N LEU A 260 27.41 9.51 -4.16
CA LEU A 260 26.25 9.03 -3.40
C LEU A 260 25.75 10.11 -2.43
N ASP A 261 26.62 10.84 -1.75
CA ASP A 261 26.24 11.95 -0.87
C ASP A 261 25.47 13.03 -1.66
N TYR A 262 25.91 13.33 -2.89
CA TYR A 262 25.19 14.17 -3.84
C TYR A 262 23.79 13.63 -4.16
N LEU A 263 23.68 12.38 -4.63
CA LEU A 263 22.39 11.79 -5.03
C LEU A 263 21.42 11.68 -3.84
N LEU A 264 21.93 11.47 -2.63
CA LEU A 264 21.11 11.42 -1.42
C LEU A 264 20.57 12.79 -1.02
N SER A 265 21.42 13.81 -1.05
CA SER A 265 20.99 15.20 -0.85
C SER A 265 19.99 15.63 -1.91
N TYR A 266 20.19 15.20 -3.17
CA TYR A 266 19.25 15.47 -4.25
C TYR A 266 17.88 14.82 -4.00
N HIS A 267 17.83 13.57 -3.56
CA HIS A 267 16.59 12.88 -3.22
C HIS A 267 15.82 13.58 -2.10
N GLU A 268 16.50 13.95 -1.01
CA GLU A 268 15.89 14.67 0.11
C GLU A 268 15.27 16.01 -0.34
N GLN A 269 15.99 16.76 -1.18
CA GLN A 269 15.50 18.01 -1.74
C GLN A 269 14.28 17.83 -2.64
N LEU A 270 14.21 16.76 -3.45
CA LEU A 270 13.03 16.49 -4.28
C LEU A 270 11.78 16.26 -3.42
N LEU A 271 11.91 15.55 -2.29
CA LEU A 271 10.81 15.36 -1.34
C LEU A 271 10.37 16.69 -0.71
N LEU A 272 11.33 17.54 -0.30
CA LEU A 272 11.04 18.87 0.26
C LEU A 272 10.41 19.82 -0.78
N LYS A 273 10.90 19.78 -2.02
CA LYS A 273 10.35 20.55 -3.15
C LYS A 273 8.90 20.16 -3.43
N PHE A 274 8.60 18.86 -3.42
CA PHE A 274 7.23 18.39 -3.62
C PHE A 274 6.27 18.84 -2.51
N THR A 275 6.73 18.93 -1.26
CA THR A 275 5.91 19.39 -0.12
C THR A 275 5.78 20.91 -0.01
N GLY A 276 6.51 21.68 -0.83
CA GLY A 276 6.47 23.15 -0.79
C GLY A 276 7.32 23.78 0.32
N HIS A 277 8.14 22.99 1.05
CA HIS A 277 9.04 23.50 2.09
C HIS A 277 10.29 24.20 1.52
N VAL A 278 10.50 24.13 0.21
CA VAL A 278 11.61 24.75 -0.51
C VAL A 278 11.06 25.63 -1.63
N ARG A 279 11.54 26.88 -1.74
CA ARG A 279 11.12 27.80 -2.81
C ARG A 279 11.44 27.17 -4.18
N PRO A 280 10.53 27.24 -5.16
CA PRO A 280 10.75 26.70 -6.51
C PRO A 280 11.95 27.34 -7.23
N GLU A 281 12.39 28.52 -6.78
CA GLU A 281 13.50 29.34 -7.29
C GLU A 281 14.86 29.03 -6.66
N ILE A 282 14.96 28.12 -5.68
CA ILE A 282 16.27 27.54 -5.36
C ILE A 282 16.61 26.64 -6.54
N GLU A 283 17.30 27.21 -7.52
CA GLU A 283 17.86 26.46 -8.62
C GLU A 283 18.71 25.34 -8.02
N LEU A 284 18.43 24.12 -8.48
CA LEU A 284 19.30 22.97 -8.31
C LEU A 284 20.69 23.20 -8.95
N ASP A 285 20.94 24.39 -9.52
CA ASP A 285 22.19 24.81 -10.13
C ASP A 285 23.35 24.86 -9.13
N ALA A 286 23.11 25.13 -7.84
CA ALA A 286 24.17 25.00 -6.82
C ALA A 286 24.68 23.54 -6.66
N PHE A 287 23.95 22.57 -7.19
CA PHE A 287 24.32 21.16 -7.26
C PHE A 287 24.79 20.73 -8.67
N SER A 288 24.55 21.54 -9.70
CA SER A 288 25.16 21.35 -11.03
C SER A 288 26.69 21.49 -11.02
N GLU A 289 27.23 22.16 -10.00
CA GLU A 289 28.66 22.26 -9.69
C GLU A 289 29.17 21.13 -8.76
N GLY A 290 28.51 19.96 -8.77
CA GLY A 290 29.05 18.76 -8.12
C GLY A 290 30.34 18.30 -8.81
N ILE A 291 31.48 18.61 -8.17
CA ILE A 291 32.89 18.46 -8.59
C ILE A 291 33.35 17.04 -9.01
N PHE A 292 32.44 16.07 -9.20
CA PHE A 292 32.73 14.82 -9.92
C PHE A 292 31.58 14.47 -10.89
N ASN A 293 31.86 14.60 -12.19
CA ASN A 293 30.88 14.37 -13.25
C ASN A 293 30.56 12.86 -13.37
N ARG A 294 29.31 12.49 -13.71
CA ARG A 294 28.86 11.10 -13.93
C ARG A 294 29.88 10.28 -14.72
N ASP A 295 30.45 10.91 -15.75
CA ASP A 295 31.43 10.34 -16.66
C ASP A 295 32.74 9.98 -15.96
N GLN A 296 33.22 10.85 -15.05
CA GLN A 296 34.46 10.60 -14.31
C GLN A 296 34.33 9.41 -13.36
N LEU A 297 33.17 9.25 -12.70
CA LEU A 297 32.92 8.08 -11.84
C LEU A 297 32.86 6.82 -12.69
N MET A 298 32.14 6.86 -13.82
CA MET A 298 32.10 5.76 -14.77
C MET A 298 33.50 5.35 -15.25
N ASP A 299 34.31 6.32 -15.68
CA ASP A 299 35.67 6.08 -16.16
C ASP A 299 36.54 5.45 -15.07
N ALA A 300 36.42 5.92 -13.83
CA ALA A 300 37.16 5.38 -12.69
C ALA A 300 36.76 3.92 -12.39
N PHE A 301 35.46 3.60 -12.38
CA PHE A 301 34.97 2.24 -12.23
C PHE A 301 35.42 1.33 -13.38
N ILE A 302 35.27 1.76 -14.63
CA ILE A 302 35.68 0.98 -15.82
C ILE A 302 37.17 0.72 -15.80
N LYS A 303 37.99 1.72 -15.43
CA LYS A 303 39.43 1.58 -15.29
C LYS A 303 39.79 0.53 -14.25
N GLU A 304 39.10 0.51 -13.12
CA GLU A 304 39.35 -0.47 -12.05
C GLU A 304 38.93 -1.88 -12.46
N ILE A 305 37.75 -2.03 -13.07
CA ILE A 305 37.24 -3.29 -13.63
C ILE A 305 38.19 -3.89 -14.68
N LYS A 306 38.87 -3.06 -15.47
CA LYS A 306 39.82 -3.51 -16.49
C LYS A 306 41.15 -4.00 -15.89
N LYS A 307 41.55 -3.54 -14.71
CA LYS A 307 42.82 -3.92 -14.06
C LYS A 307 42.77 -5.30 -13.41
N SER A 308 41.60 -5.73 -12.91
CA SER A 308 41.45 -6.96 -12.11
C SER A 308 41.47 -8.24 -12.95
N LYS A 309 42.29 -8.30 -13.99
CA LYS A 309 42.07 -9.23 -15.11
C LYS A 309 42.75 -10.60 -15.03
N ASP A 310 43.59 -10.94 -14.04
CA ASP A 310 44.31 -12.23 -14.14
C ASP A 310 44.52 -13.09 -12.88
N GLU A 311 44.46 -12.65 -11.61
CA GLU A 311 44.88 -13.56 -10.50
C GLU A 311 44.12 -13.49 -9.16
N ASP A 312 43.11 -12.62 -8.98
CA ASP A 312 42.43 -12.47 -7.68
C ASP A 312 40.97 -12.99 -7.66
N ASP A 313 40.52 -13.43 -6.48
CA ASP A 313 39.14 -13.78 -6.09
C ASP A 313 38.11 -12.63 -6.31
N PHE A 314 38.59 -11.49 -6.83
CA PHE A 314 37.84 -10.28 -7.13
C PHE A 314 37.13 -10.41 -8.48
N GLN A 315 35.81 -10.61 -8.45
CA GLN A 315 35.03 -10.69 -9.68
C GLN A 315 34.59 -9.28 -10.15
N PRO A 316 35.01 -8.82 -11.34
CA PRO A 316 34.75 -7.46 -11.82
C PRO A 316 33.26 -7.11 -11.96
N TYR A 317 32.38 -8.11 -12.07
CA TYR A 317 30.94 -7.89 -12.20
C TYR A 317 30.31 -7.24 -10.95
N HIS A 318 30.90 -7.40 -9.75
CA HIS A 318 30.38 -6.79 -8.53
C HIS A 318 30.40 -5.25 -8.59
N LEU A 319 31.49 -4.67 -9.10
CA LEU A 319 31.61 -3.24 -9.33
C LEU A 319 30.63 -2.75 -10.40
N MET A 320 30.43 -3.54 -11.45
CA MET A 320 29.45 -3.22 -12.49
C MET A 320 28.03 -3.12 -11.93
N HIS A 321 27.65 -4.02 -11.01
CA HIS A 321 26.35 -3.94 -10.35
C HIS A 321 26.17 -2.66 -9.53
N ILE A 322 27.20 -2.24 -8.79
CA ILE A 322 27.14 -1.02 -7.97
C ILE A 322 27.06 0.22 -8.84
N LEU A 323 27.87 0.28 -9.91
CA LEU A 323 27.83 1.37 -10.88
C LEU A 323 26.45 1.46 -11.56
N SER A 324 25.93 0.34 -12.07
CA SER A 324 24.61 0.26 -12.71
C SER A 324 23.51 0.73 -11.78
N ALA A 325 23.50 0.26 -10.53
CA ALA A 325 22.49 0.67 -9.56
C ALA A 325 22.56 2.17 -9.22
N THR A 326 23.77 2.74 -9.18
CA THR A 326 24.00 4.17 -8.94
C THR A 326 23.47 5.01 -10.10
N ILE A 327 23.77 4.61 -11.35
CA ILE A 327 23.27 5.29 -12.55
C ILE A 327 21.75 5.19 -12.65
N GLU A 328 21.19 4.00 -12.43
CA GLU A 328 19.74 3.81 -12.45
C GLU A 328 19.04 4.70 -11.40
N TYR A 329 19.59 4.78 -10.19
CA TYR A 329 19.05 5.63 -9.13
C TYR A 329 19.05 7.11 -9.52
N GLU A 330 20.14 7.59 -10.10
CA GLU A 330 20.24 8.95 -10.63
C GLU A 330 19.20 9.21 -11.72
N GLU A 331 19.07 8.33 -12.71
CA GLU A 331 18.07 8.47 -13.78
C GLU A 331 16.64 8.53 -13.22
N GLN A 332 16.34 7.73 -12.18
CA GLN A 332 15.03 7.79 -11.52
C GLN A 332 14.80 9.11 -10.76
N LEU A 333 15.85 9.71 -10.18
CA LEU A 333 15.78 11.02 -9.52
C LEU A 333 15.51 12.14 -10.53
N GLU A 334 16.21 12.16 -11.67
CA GLU A 334 15.95 13.12 -12.75
C GLU A 334 14.53 13.00 -13.29
N GLN A 335 14.01 11.78 -13.44
CA GLN A 335 12.62 11.56 -13.83
C GLN A 335 11.64 12.11 -12.79
N LEU A 336 11.91 11.88 -11.50
CA LEU A 336 11.09 12.42 -10.41
C LEU A 336 11.08 13.95 -10.43
N GLU A 337 12.22 14.59 -10.65
CA GLU A 337 12.33 16.04 -10.76
C GLU A 337 11.48 16.60 -11.90
N LYS A 338 11.57 16.00 -13.09
CA LYS A 338 10.77 16.39 -14.27
C LYS A 338 9.27 16.31 -13.96
N LEU A 339 8.83 15.26 -13.27
CA LEU A 339 7.43 15.09 -12.86
C LEU A 339 7.00 16.16 -11.84
N ILE A 340 7.83 16.45 -10.83
CA ILE A 340 7.56 17.47 -9.80
C ILE A 340 7.47 18.86 -10.44
N ARG A 341 8.46 19.24 -11.27
CA ARG A 341 8.48 20.54 -11.98
C ARG A 341 7.24 20.72 -12.87
N SER A 342 6.87 19.68 -13.62
CA SER A 342 5.66 19.69 -14.44
C SER A 342 4.41 19.90 -13.58
N PHE A 343 4.28 19.19 -12.47
CA PHE A 343 3.12 19.36 -11.59
C PHE A 343 3.03 20.76 -10.98
N GLN A 344 4.12 21.31 -10.46
CA GLN A 344 4.17 22.67 -9.90
C GLN A 344 3.86 23.76 -10.93
N THR A 345 4.27 23.57 -12.19
CA THR A 345 3.99 24.53 -13.27
C THR A 345 2.50 24.62 -13.58
N TYR A 346 1.81 23.47 -13.62
CA TYR A 346 0.41 23.40 -14.05
C TYR A 346 -0.62 23.45 -12.90
N HIS A 347 -0.22 23.19 -11.64
CA HIS A 347 -1.14 23.06 -10.50
C HIS A 347 -0.70 23.86 -9.26
N LYS A 348 -0.27 25.11 -9.44
CA LYS A 348 0.23 25.99 -8.34
C LYS A 348 -0.72 26.13 -7.13
N LYS A 349 -2.04 26.02 -7.31
CA LYS A 349 -3.03 26.11 -6.21
C LYS A 349 -3.24 24.80 -5.44
N GLU A 350 -2.80 23.66 -5.98
CA GLU A 350 -2.95 22.33 -5.37
C GLU A 350 -1.59 21.68 -5.04
N SER A 351 -0.49 22.39 -5.33
CA SER A 351 0.89 22.01 -5.01
C SER A 351 1.21 22.18 -3.54
N GLU A 352 0.51 23.08 -2.86
CA GLU A 352 0.45 23.06 -1.41
C GLU A 352 -0.36 21.82 -1.03
N LEU A 353 0.32 20.72 -0.71
CA LEU A 353 -0.23 19.77 0.27
C LEU A 353 -0.83 20.64 1.37
N THR A 354 -2.07 20.40 1.77
CA THR A 354 -2.78 21.23 2.76
C THR A 354 -1.97 21.22 4.06
N ILE A 355 -1.02 22.15 4.20
CA ILE A 355 -0.02 22.28 5.27
C ILE A 355 -0.71 22.66 6.59
N ALA A 356 -1.99 23.04 6.55
CA ALA A 356 -2.77 23.39 7.73
C ALA A 356 -2.98 22.23 8.74
N GLU A 357 -2.57 20.99 8.43
CA GLU A 357 -2.88 19.83 9.27
C GLU A 357 -1.77 18.75 9.35
N MET A 358 -0.50 19.13 9.17
CA MET A 358 0.62 18.41 9.81
C MET A 358 0.68 18.78 11.28
#